data_AF-A0A1V9FCS9-F1
#
_entry.id   AF-A0A1V9FCS9-F1
#
_cell.length_a   1.000
_cell.length_b   1.000
_cell.length_c   1.000
_cell.angle_alpha   90.00
_cell.angle_beta   90.00
_cell.angle_gamma   90.00
#
_symmetry.space_group_name_H-M   'P 1'
#
loop_
_entity.id
_entity.type
_entity.pdbx_description
1 polymer ?
#
loop_
_entity_poly.entity_id
_entity_poly.type
_entity_poly.pdbx_seq_one_letter_code
_entity_poly.pdbx_strand_id
1 'polypeptide(L)'
;MKKSAAFHLSGGKEKVKYTYKNADMWWFSFYGVSEGEDVMKDGGIPEVMTQESESTETFITKDAGNYYLYVNTANGNWNLSVEEEK
;
A
#
# COMPACT_ATOMS: atom_id res chain seq x y z
N MET A 1 -3.63 -10.32 6.01
CA MET A 1 -4.07 -9.63 4.77
C MET A 1 -5.27 -8.73 5.06
N LYS A 2 -5.26 -7.48 4.58
CA LYS A 2 -6.35 -6.50 4.74
C LYS A 2 -6.52 -5.68 3.45
N LYS A 3 -7.75 -5.21 3.18
CA LYS A 3 -8.10 -4.31 2.08
C LYS A 3 -8.69 -3.02 2.65
N SER A 4 -8.35 -1.86 2.07
CA SER A 4 -9.07 -0.61 2.35
C SER A 4 -10.40 -0.57 1.58
N ALA A 5 -11.25 0.43 1.89
CA ALA A 5 -12.26 0.87 0.94
C ALA A 5 -11.58 1.44 -0.32
N ALA A 6 -12.28 1.41 -1.45
CA ALA A 6 -11.82 2.06 -2.66
C ALA A 6 -11.82 3.59 -2.48
N PHE A 7 -10.87 4.27 -3.10
CA PHE A 7 -10.74 5.72 -3.15
C PHE A 7 -10.34 6.16 -4.55
N HIS A 8 -10.67 7.40 -4.88
CA HIS A 8 -10.35 7.99 -6.18
C HIS A 8 -8.99 8.69 -6.13
N LEU A 9 -8.17 8.44 -7.15
CA LEU A 9 -6.97 9.22 -7.47
C LEU A 9 -7.23 10.01 -8.75
N SER A 10 -6.89 11.29 -8.73
CA SER A 10 -6.86 12.21 -9.87
C SER A 10 -5.67 11.96 -10.80
N GLY A 11 -4.75 11.09 -10.38
CA GLY A 11 -3.56 10.68 -11.10
C GLY A 11 -2.38 11.59 -10.84
N GLY A 12 -1.19 11.12 -11.22
CA GLY A 12 0.06 11.83 -11.01
C GLY A 12 0.87 11.22 -9.88
N LYS A 13 1.43 12.06 -9.01
CA LYS A 13 2.35 11.64 -7.95
C LYS A 13 1.62 11.65 -6.61
N GLU A 14 1.56 10.49 -5.97
CA GLU A 14 0.95 10.32 -4.67
C GLU A 14 2.01 10.08 -3.61
N LYS A 15 1.86 10.75 -2.48
CA LYS A 15 2.68 10.54 -1.30
C LYS A 15 2.05 9.47 -0.42
N VAL A 16 2.82 8.45 -0.09
CA VAL A 16 2.38 7.36 0.79
C VAL A 16 3.18 7.41 2.07
N LYS A 17 2.50 7.57 3.20
CA LYS A 17 3.11 7.48 4.53
C LYS A 17 2.75 6.14 5.14
N TYR A 18 3.74 5.44 5.68
CA TYR A 18 3.51 4.18 6.34
C TYR A 18 4.37 4.03 7.59
N THR A 19 3.79 3.36 8.57
CA THR A 19 4.49 2.89 9.76
C THR A 19 4.30 1.39 9.83
N TYR A 20 5.37 0.64 9.99
CA TYR A 20 5.35 -0.77 10.30
C TYR A 20 6.21 -1.03 11.54
N LYS A 21 5.62 -1.66 12.56
CA LYS A 21 6.34 -2.19 13.71
C LYS A 21 6.38 -3.70 13.59
N ASN A 22 7.56 -4.19 13.24
CA ASN A 22 7.80 -5.60 13.12
C ASN A 22 7.76 -6.27 14.51
N ALA A 23 7.07 -7.40 14.59
CA ALA A 23 6.99 -8.23 15.80
C ALA A 23 7.70 -9.59 15.66
N ASP A 24 8.14 -9.99 14.45
CA ASP A 24 8.61 -11.34 14.11
C ASP A 24 9.43 -11.36 12.79
N MET A 25 9.91 -12.50 12.27
CA MET A 25 10.54 -12.56 10.93
C MET A 25 9.54 -12.48 9.76
N TRP A 26 8.60 -11.52 9.79
CA TRP A 26 7.58 -11.34 8.74
C TRP A 26 7.82 -10.09 7.91
N TRP A 27 7.19 -10.10 6.73
CA TRP A 27 7.33 -9.05 5.74
C TRP A 27 6.06 -8.20 5.77
N PHE A 28 6.24 -6.88 5.68
CA PHE A 28 5.18 -5.94 5.37
C PHE A 28 5.28 -5.57 3.90
N SER A 29 4.17 -5.71 3.19
CA SER A 29 4.03 -5.18 1.85
C SER A 29 2.66 -4.58 1.62
N PHE A 30 2.59 -3.58 0.77
CA PHE A 30 1.31 -3.04 0.31
C PHE A 30 1.32 -2.78 -1.19
N TYR A 31 0.12 -2.76 -1.76
CA TYR A 31 -0.14 -2.62 -3.18
C TYR A 31 -1.25 -1.58 -3.38
N GLY A 32 -1.10 -0.71 -4.38
CA GLY A 32 -2.20 0.10 -4.91
C GLY A 32 -2.85 -0.62 -6.09
N VAL A 33 -4.01 -1.23 -5.87
CA VAL A 33 -4.69 -2.12 -6.81
C VAL A 33 -5.90 -1.41 -7.41
N SER A 34 -6.10 -1.52 -8.72
CA SER A 34 -7.26 -0.91 -9.40
C SER A 34 -8.56 -1.55 -8.90
N GLU A 35 -9.62 -0.75 -8.82
CA GLU A 35 -10.94 -1.28 -8.45
C GLU A 35 -11.40 -2.34 -9.46
N GLY A 36 -11.76 -3.52 -8.96
CA GLY A 36 -12.14 -4.67 -9.78
C GLY A 36 -11.04 -5.71 -10.01
N GLU A 37 -9.77 -5.35 -9.77
CA GLU A 37 -8.63 -6.29 -9.83
C GLU A 37 -8.43 -7.01 -8.49
N ASP A 38 -7.89 -8.22 -8.55
CA ASP A 38 -7.53 -9.01 -7.38
C ASP A 38 -6.06 -9.39 -7.45
N VAL A 39 -5.21 -8.68 -6.70
CA VAL A 39 -3.76 -8.92 -6.63
C VAL A 39 -3.39 -10.38 -6.30
N MET A 40 -4.28 -11.12 -5.64
CA MET A 40 -4.05 -12.54 -5.34
C MET A 40 -4.26 -13.47 -6.54
N LYS A 41 -4.96 -13.02 -7.57
CA LYS A 41 -5.22 -13.75 -8.82
C LYS A 41 -4.38 -13.20 -9.97
N ASP A 42 -4.34 -11.88 -10.08
CA ASP A 42 -3.74 -11.15 -11.19
C ASP A 42 -2.23 -10.90 -10.96
N GLY A 43 -1.77 -11.08 -9.72
CA GLY A 43 -0.42 -10.76 -9.30
C GLY A 43 -0.20 -9.25 -9.15
N GLY A 44 1.06 -8.85 -8.97
CA GLY A 44 1.43 -7.43 -8.86
C GLY A 44 2.78 -7.23 -8.20
N ILE A 45 3.37 -6.07 -8.41
CA ILE A 45 4.58 -5.62 -7.71
C ILE A 45 4.12 -4.79 -6.51
N PRO A 46 4.60 -5.08 -5.29
CA PRO A 46 4.29 -4.26 -4.14
C PRO A 46 4.93 -2.89 -4.27
N GLU A 47 4.22 -1.85 -3.85
CA GLU A 47 4.75 -0.48 -3.80
C GLU A 47 5.88 -0.37 -2.77
N VAL A 48 5.75 -1.12 -1.67
CA VAL A 48 6.77 -1.29 -0.63
C VAL A 48 6.79 -2.73 -0.18
N MET A 49 8.00 -3.24 0.06
CA MET A 49 8.24 -4.52 0.70
C MET A 49 9.41 -4.35 1.68
N THR A 50 9.15 -4.58 2.97
CA THR A 50 10.12 -4.39 4.05
C THR A 50 9.98 -5.48 5.11
N GLN A 51 11.08 -5.80 5.77
CA GLN A 51 11.11 -6.65 6.97
C GLN A 51 11.49 -5.84 8.22
N GLU A 52 11.86 -4.57 8.05
CA GLU A 52 12.34 -3.73 9.13
C GLU A 52 11.18 -2.96 9.77
N SER A 53 11.34 -2.63 11.05
CA SER A 53 10.44 -1.66 11.66
C SER A 53 10.80 -0.27 11.19
N GLU A 54 9.87 0.41 10.53
CA GLU A 54 10.11 1.75 10.01
C GLU A 54 8.87 2.62 10.06
N SER A 55 9.09 3.94 10.04
CA SER A 55 8.05 4.95 9.93
C SER A 55 8.55 5.99 8.95
N THR A 56 8.13 5.89 7.71
CA THR A 56 8.68 6.65 6.60
C THR A 56 7.61 6.96 5.55
N GLU A 57 8.04 7.62 4.48
CA GLU A 57 7.23 7.95 3.33
C GLU A 57 7.90 7.47 2.04
N THR A 58 7.07 7.18 1.05
CA THR A 58 7.47 6.91 -0.33
C THR A 58 6.54 7.65 -1.27
N PHE A 59 6.86 7.62 -2.57
CA PHE A 59 6.02 8.17 -3.61
C PHE A 59 5.65 7.08 -4.60
N ILE A 60 4.39 7.07 -5.00
CA ILE A 60 3.90 6.24 -6.10
C ILE A 60 3.42 7.15 -7.23
N THR A 61 3.27 6.59 -8.42
CA THR A 61 2.69 7.29 -9.56
C THR A 61 1.62 6.41 -10.16
N LYS A 62 0.39 6.90 -10.16
CA LYS A 62 -0.77 6.17 -10.68
C LYS A 62 -1.52 7.04 -11.69
N ASP A 63 -2.19 6.38 -12.63
CA ASP A 63 -3.15 7.04 -13.50
C ASP A 63 -4.42 7.38 -12.71
N ALA A 64 -5.18 8.36 -13.20
CA ALA A 64 -6.47 8.70 -12.62
C ALA A 64 -7.41 7.48 -12.62
N GLY A 65 -8.06 7.20 -11.48
CA GLY A 65 -8.90 6.03 -11.33
C GLY A 65 -9.28 5.72 -9.89
N ASN A 66 -10.04 4.64 -9.71
CA ASN A 66 -10.39 4.13 -8.39
C ASN A 66 -9.45 3.00 -8.01
N TYR A 67 -8.91 3.07 -6.80
CA TYR A 67 -7.97 2.10 -6.27
C TYR A 67 -8.34 1.69 -4.85
N TYR A 68 -7.86 0.53 -4.43
CA TYR A 68 -7.85 0.13 -3.03
C TYR A 68 -6.44 -0.28 -2.62
N LEU A 69 -6.13 -0.13 -1.34
CA LEU A 69 -4.89 -0.62 -0.76
C LEU A 69 -5.06 -2.07 -0.35
N TYR A 70 -4.16 -2.92 -0.82
CA TYR A 70 -4.02 -4.27 -0.32
C TYR A 70 -2.77 -4.35 0.56
N VAL A 71 -2.93 -4.70 1.84
CA VAL A 71 -1.81 -4.88 2.77
C VAL A 71 -1.62 -6.35 3.05
N ASN A 72 -0.43 -6.85 2.72
CA ASN A 72 0.02 -8.18 3.03
C ASN A 72 1.07 -8.13 4.14
N THR A 73 0.63 -8.53 5.33
CA THR A 73 1.47 -8.76 6.50
C THR A 73 0.86 -9.89 7.31
N ALA A 74 1.71 -10.74 7.89
CA ALA A 74 1.29 -11.85 8.73
C ALA A 74 1.05 -11.39 10.17
N ASN A 75 2.01 -10.64 10.75
CA ASN A 75 1.95 -10.07 12.09
C ASN A 75 2.56 -8.65 12.11
N GLY A 76 2.20 -7.86 13.13
CA GLY A 76 2.76 -6.53 13.37
C GLY A 76 1.70 -5.42 13.35
N ASN A 77 2.04 -4.29 13.96
CA ASN A 77 1.20 -3.11 13.95
C ASN A 77 1.60 -2.21 12.79
N TRP A 78 0.64 -1.77 11.99
CA TRP A 78 0.91 -0.88 10.87
C TRP A 78 -0.13 0.23 10.74
N ASN A 79 0.28 1.30 10.09
CA ASN A 79 -0.57 2.39 9.62
C ASN A 79 -0.12 2.75 8.21
N LEU A 80 -1.06 3.05 7.32
CA LEU A 80 -0.81 3.36 5.92
C LEU A 80 -1.82 4.43 5.49
N SER A 81 -1.32 5.52 4.90
CA SER A 81 -2.14 6.59 4.34
C SER A 81 -1.58 7.05 3.00
N VAL A 82 -2.49 7.36 2.07
CA VAL A 82 -2.17 7.92 0.75
C VAL A 82 -2.69 9.35 0.70
N GLU A 83 -1.83 10.26 0.26
CA GLU A 83 -2.11 11.69 0.09
C GLU A 83 -1.73 12.07 -1.35
N GLU A 84 -2.63 12.71 -2.10
CA GLU A 84 -2.26 13.29 -3.40
C GLU A 84 -1.42 14.55 -3.19
N GLU A 85 -0.31 14.68 -3.93
CA GLU A 85 0.39 15.96 -4.01
C GLU A 85 -0.36 16.86 -5.00
N LYS A 86 -0.96 17.94 -4.49
CA LYS A 86 -1.64 18.97 -5.29
C LYS A 86 -0.68 20.00 -5.86
#